data_AF-O32096-F1
#
_entry.id   AF-O32096-F1
#
_cell.length_a   1.000
_cell.length_b   1.000
_cell.length_c   1.000
_cell.angle_alpha   90.00
_cell.angle_beta   90.00
_cell.angle_gamma   90.00
#
_symmetry.space_group_name_H-M   'P 1'
#
loop_
_entity.id
_entity.type
_entity.pdbx_description
1 polymer ?
#
loop_
_entity_poly.entity_id
_entity_poly.type
_entity_poly.pdbx_seq_one_letter_code
_entity_poly.pdbx_strand_id
1 'polypeptide(L)'
;MKAVTYDTDSELAYIYVLPPKKNRNVRTEELRVNDCLLLDISQDGKIAGFECFGEAAHLCAPFAGKSRLYVKDSDGYHFRVCQHASVRSCYTVYRVTFCFSDGDYQEFAGFDLDGTMYHSAFLQRLTEK
;
A
#
# COMPACT_ATOMS: atom_id res chain seq x y z
N MET A 1 -0.44 2.03 -16.34
CA MET A 1 -1.49 1.82 -15.32
C MET A 1 -0.99 2.48 -14.06
N LYS A 2 -1.82 3.27 -13.38
CA LYS A 2 -1.44 4.00 -12.17
C LYS A 2 -1.71 3.09 -10.98
N ALA A 3 -0.71 2.85 -10.13
CA ALA A 3 -0.91 2.09 -8.91
C ALA A 3 -1.26 2.98 -7.72
N VAL A 4 -0.85 4.25 -7.74
CA VAL A 4 -1.32 5.25 -6.78
C VAL A 4 -2.17 6.29 -7.51
N THR A 5 -3.33 6.59 -6.95
CA THR A 5 -4.14 7.77 -7.30
C THR A 5 -4.24 8.67 -6.08
N TYR A 6 -4.41 9.97 -6.34
CA TYR A 6 -4.67 10.95 -5.30
C TYR A 6 -5.79 11.86 -5.80
N ASP A 7 -6.82 12.02 -4.98
CA ASP A 7 -7.92 12.95 -5.19
C ASP A 7 -7.69 14.16 -4.27
N THR A 8 -7.55 15.33 -4.89
CA THR A 8 -7.27 16.59 -4.18
C THR A 8 -8.51 17.14 -3.49
N ASP A 9 -9.71 16.85 -3.98
CA ASP A 9 -10.95 17.38 -3.41
C ASP A 9 -11.32 16.63 -2.12
N SER A 10 -11.00 15.33 -2.05
CA SER A 10 -11.25 14.47 -0.88
C SER A 10 -10.01 14.22 -0.02
N GLU A 11 -8.84 14.73 -0.42
CA GLU A 11 -7.54 14.46 0.20
C GLU A 11 -7.29 12.96 0.44
N LEU A 12 -7.68 12.14 -0.54
CA LEU A 12 -7.64 10.68 -0.45
C LEU A 12 -6.59 10.13 -1.42
N ALA A 13 -5.73 9.24 -0.92
CA ALA A 13 -4.87 8.42 -1.78
C ALA A 13 -5.42 6.99 -1.86
N TYR A 14 -5.38 6.38 -3.04
CA TYR A 14 -5.66 4.96 -3.22
C TYR A 14 -4.43 4.25 -3.76
N ILE A 15 -4.06 3.13 -3.15
CA ILE A 15 -2.95 2.28 -3.59
C ILE A 15 -3.46 0.92 -4.03
N TYR A 16 -3.30 0.62 -5.31
CA TYR A 16 -3.58 -0.69 -5.90
C TYR A 16 -2.45 -1.68 -5.60
N VAL A 17 -2.78 -2.79 -4.93
CA VAL A 17 -1.88 -3.93 -4.68
C VAL A 17 -2.09 -5.02 -5.74
N LEU A 18 -3.34 -5.22 -6.16
CA LEU A 18 -3.72 -6.06 -7.29
C LEU A 18 -4.01 -5.18 -8.53
N PRO A 19 -4.02 -5.77 -9.74
CA PRO A 19 -4.47 -5.03 -10.92
C PRO A 19 -5.88 -4.45 -10.65
N PRO A 20 -6.16 -3.16 -10.96
CA PRO A 20 -7.45 -2.51 -10.72
C PRO A 20 -8.69 -3.28 -11.17
N LYS A 21 -8.58 -4.12 -12.21
CA LYS A 21 -9.69 -4.99 -12.67
C LYS A 21 -10.11 -6.05 -11.62
N LYS A 22 -9.21 -6.42 -10.70
CA LYS A 22 -9.46 -7.35 -9.61
C LYS A 22 -10.09 -6.70 -8.38
N ASN A 23 -10.20 -5.37 -8.34
CA ASN A 23 -10.83 -4.65 -7.22
C ASN A 23 -12.36 -4.57 -7.40
N ARG A 24 -12.95 -5.48 -8.19
CA ARG A 24 -14.41 -5.60 -8.31
C ARG A 24 -14.91 -6.49 -7.19
N ASN A 25 -15.95 -6.05 -6.48
CA ASN A 25 -16.58 -6.78 -5.37
C ASN A 25 -15.61 -7.06 -4.21
N VAL A 26 -15.01 -5.99 -3.69
CA VAL A 26 -14.20 -6.04 -2.48
C VAL A 26 -15.05 -5.84 -1.23
N ARG A 27 -14.59 -6.36 -0.10
CA ARG A 27 -15.07 -5.98 1.22
C ARG A 27 -14.08 -4.97 1.80
N THR A 28 -14.57 -3.87 2.34
CA THR A 28 -13.72 -2.86 2.99
C THR A 28 -13.66 -3.10 4.49
N GLU A 29 -12.48 -2.96 5.09
CA GLU A 29 -12.26 -3.02 6.54
C GLU A 29 -11.15 -2.05 6.98
N GLU A 30 -11.27 -1.46 8.16
CA GLU A 30 -10.23 -0.59 8.73
C GLU A 30 -8.99 -1.41 9.12
N LEU A 31 -7.80 -0.86 8.91
CA LEU A 31 -6.59 -1.43 9.48
C LEU A 31 -6.64 -1.27 11.00
N ARG A 32 -6.70 -2.39 11.72
CA ARG A 32 -6.95 -2.44 13.18
C ARG A 32 -6.07 -1.50 14.03
N VAL A 33 -4.86 -1.18 13.57
CA VAL A 33 -3.89 -0.35 14.31
C VAL A 33 -3.80 1.10 13.83
N ASN A 34 -4.42 1.44 12.69
CA ASN A 34 -4.37 2.78 12.10
C ASN A 34 -5.69 3.04 11.34
N ASP A 35 -6.49 3.96 11.86
CA ASP A 35 -7.81 4.32 11.32
C ASP A 35 -7.74 5.17 10.04
N CYS A 36 -6.56 5.67 9.68
CA CYS A 36 -6.31 6.39 8.42
C CYS A 36 -6.10 5.45 7.22
N LEU A 37 -6.19 4.13 7.41
CA LEU A 37 -6.04 3.13 6.35
C LEU A 37 -7.26 2.21 6.27
N LEU A 38 -7.95 2.22 5.11
CA LEU A 38 -9.05 1.30 4.81
C LEU A 38 -8.66 0.29 3.72
N LEU A 39 -8.76 -0.99 4.04
CA LEU A 39 -8.30 -2.09 3.21
C LEU A 39 -9.44 -2.65 2.36
N ASP A 40 -9.21 -2.78 1.07
CA ASP A 40 -10.12 -3.47 0.16
C ASP A 40 -9.69 -4.94 0.00
N ILE A 41 -10.48 -5.85 0.56
CA ILE A 41 -10.21 -7.28 0.54
C ILE A 41 -10.95 -7.93 -0.64
N SER A 42 -10.21 -8.54 -1.55
CA SER A 42 -10.76 -9.30 -2.67
C SER A 42 -11.38 -10.63 -2.22
N GLN A 43 -12.21 -11.22 -3.10
CA GLN A 43 -12.86 -12.51 -2.83
C GLN A 43 -11.89 -13.67 -2.59
N ASP A 44 -10.63 -13.57 -3.07
CA ASP A 44 -9.57 -14.56 -2.81
C ASP A 44 -8.78 -14.28 -1.51
N GLY A 45 -9.26 -13.35 -0.67
CA GLY A 45 -8.68 -13.07 0.65
C GLY A 45 -7.35 -12.30 0.60
N LYS A 46 -7.15 -11.50 -0.45
CA LYS A 46 -5.96 -10.63 -0.61
C LYS A 46 -6.36 -9.17 -0.48
N ILE A 47 -5.41 -8.32 -0.13
CA ILE A 47 -5.59 -6.88 -0.25
C ILE A 47 -5.53 -6.54 -1.74
N ALA A 48 -6.66 -6.08 -2.28
CA ALA A 48 -6.80 -5.62 -3.65
C ALA A 48 -6.21 -4.21 -3.82
N GLY A 49 -6.37 -3.40 -2.78
CA GLY A 49 -5.79 -2.08 -2.62
C GLY A 49 -6.20 -1.52 -1.26
N PHE A 50 -5.85 -0.29 -0.98
CA PHE A 50 -6.30 0.38 0.22
C PHE A 50 -6.32 1.91 0.03
N GLU A 51 -7.21 2.53 0.77
CA GLU A 51 -7.37 3.97 0.89
C GLU A 51 -6.51 4.50 2.03
N CYS A 52 -5.92 5.68 1.82
CA CYS A 52 -5.20 6.43 2.83
C CYS A 52 -5.89 7.78 3.03
N PHE A 53 -5.99 8.19 4.29
CA PHE A 53 -6.59 9.46 4.72
C PHE A 53 -5.58 10.28 5.53
N GLY A 54 -5.87 11.58 5.67
CA GLY A 54 -5.04 12.50 6.46
C GLY A 54 -3.58 12.52 6.02
N GLU A 55 -2.66 12.54 6.98
CA GLU A 55 -1.21 12.61 6.69
C GLU A 55 -0.72 11.44 5.83
N ALA A 56 -1.27 10.23 6.01
CA ALA A 56 -0.92 9.09 5.17
C ALA A 56 -1.28 9.35 3.69
N ALA A 57 -2.40 10.01 3.42
CA ALA A 57 -2.79 10.40 2.06
C ALA A 57 -1.81 11.42 1.46
N HIS A 58 -1.44 12.45 2.22
CA HIS A 58 -0.49 13.47 1.78
C HIS A 58 0.90 12.89 1.50
N LEU A 59 1.36 11.95 2.33
CA LEU A 59 2.61 11.21 2.09
C LEU A 59 2.57 10.36 0.81
N CYS A 60 1.38 9.88 0.42
CA CYS A 60 1.19 9.10 -0.81
C CYS A 60 0.99 9.97 -2.05
N ALA A 61 0.54 11.22 -1.92
CA ALA A 61 0.25 12.12 -3.04
C ALA A 61 1.41 12.28 -4.05
N PRO A 62 2.69 12.40 -3.63
CA PRO A 62 3.82 12.46 -4.56
C PRO A 62 4.03 11.21 -5.42
N PHE A 63 3.37 10.08 -5.09
CA PHE A 63 3.44 8.84 -5.85
C PHE A 63 2.30 8.67 -6.85
N ALA A 64 1.29 9.55 -6.81
CA ALA A 64 0.17 9.52 -7.72
C ALA A 64 0.63 9.56 -9.18
N GLY A 65 0.17 8.59 -9.98
CA GLY A 65 0.53 8.49 -11.39
C GLY A 65 1.94 7.96 -11.69
N LYS A 66 2.80 7.72 -10.70
CA LYS A 66 4.11 7.08 -10.91
C LYS A 66 3.94 5.65 -11.39
N SER A 67 4.83 5.23 -12.29
CA SER A 67 4.87 3.89 -12.87
C SER A 67 5.89 2.97 -12.20
N ARG A 68 6.73 3.50 -11.31
CA ARG A 68 7.72 2.76 -10.52
C ARG A 68 7.56 3.17 -9.06
N LEU A 69 7.34 2.19 -8.20
CA LEU A 69 6.95 2.36 -6.81
C LEU A 69 7.70 1.41 -5.88
N TYR A 70 7.98 0.20 -6.35
CA TYR A 70 8.51 -0.85 -5.48
C TYR A 70 10.00 -1.07 -5.70
N VAL A 71 10.73 -1.24 -4.62
CA VAL A 71 11.99 -2.01 -4.63
C VAL A 71 11.62 -3.48 -4.45
N LYS A 72 12.32 -4.40 -5.12
CA LYS A 72 12.08 -5.84 -4.97
C LYS A 72 13.37 -6.56 -4.59
N ASP A 73 13.30 -7.43 -3.61
CA ASP A 73 14.38 -8.33 -3.20
C ASP A 73 13.93 -9.80 -3.13
N SER A 74 14.59 -10.62 -2.30
CA SER A 74 14.23 -12.03 -2.08
C SER A 74 12.91 -12.21 -1.33
N ASP A 75 12.53 -11.26 -0.48
CA ASP A 75 11.43 -11.38 0.47
C ASP A 75 10.13 -10.86 -0.16
N GLY A 76 10.22 -9.84 -1.02
CA GLY A 76 9.05 -9.39 -1.74
C GLY A 76 9.19 -8.04 -2.42
N TYR A 77 8.10 -7.27 -2.37
CA TYR A 77 8.01 -5.93 -2.94
C TYR A 77 7.86 -4.92 -1.80
N HIS A 78 8.65 -3.86 -1.83
CA HIS A 78 8.76 -2.87 -0.75
C HIS A 78 8.39 -1.50 -1.31
N PHE A 79 7.36 -0.89 -0.72
CA PHE A 79 7.02 0.50 -0.97
C PHE A 79 7.34 1.33 0.27
N ARG A 80 8.00 2.48 0.10
CA ARG A 80 8.31 3.42 1.18
C ARG A 80 7.95 4.83 0.73
N VAL A 81 7.21 5.56 1.56
CA VAL A 81 6.91 6.98 1.30
C VAL A 81 8.15 7.86 1.48
N CYS A 82 9.09 7.43 2.32
CA CYS A 82 10.40 8.03 2.52
C CYS A 82 11.47 6.93 2.60
N GLN A 83 12.46 6.95 1.70
CA GLN A 83 13.50 5.89 1.61
C GLN A 83 14.39 5.79 2.87
N HIS A 84 14.48 6.85 3.67
CA HIS A 84 15.33 6.91 4.85
C HIS A 84 14.55 7.02 6.17
N ALA A 85 13.23 6.86 6.13
CA ALA A 85 12.44 6.81 7.36
C ALA A 85 12.75 5.51 8.13
N SER A 86 13.08 5.64 9.42
CA SER A 86 13.26 4.50 10.31
C SER A 86 11.90 3.82 10.52
N VAL A 87 11.75 2.57 10.11
CA VAL A 87 10.58 1.77 10.49
C VAL A 87 10.71 1.39 11.97
N ARG A 88 9.73 1.77 12.79
CA ARG A 88 9.71 1.52 14.23
C ARG A 88 8.67 0.51 14.66
N SER A 89 7.59 0.39 13.91
CA SER A 89 6.56 -0.62 14.13
C SER A 89 6.03 -1.16 12.81
N CYS A 90 5.53 -2.39 12.85
CA CYS A 90 4.97 -3.07 11.70
C CYS A 90 3.71 -3.84 12.12
N TYR A 91 2.73 -3.90 11.23
CA TYR A 91 1.53 -4.71 11.41
C TYR A 91 1.25 -5.52 10.15
N THR A 92 1.27 -6.86 10.29
CA THR A 92 1.04 -7.77 9.16
C THR A 92 -0.38 -8.30 9.17
N VAL A 93 -1.06 -8.15 8.04
CA VAL A 93 -2.42 -8.67 7.81
C VAL A 93 -2.56 -9.05 6.33
N TYR A 94 -3.22 -10.17 6.03
CA TYR A 94 -3.34 -10.71 4.66
C TYR A 94 -2.01 -10.76 3.87
N ARG A 95 -0.91 -11.03 4.58
CA ARG A 95 0.48 -11.04 4.06
C ARG A 95 0.96 -9.73 3.43
N VAL A 96 0.35 -8.62 3.84
CA VAL A 96 0.89 -7.27 3.67
C VAL A 96 1.37 -6.80 5.03
N THR A 97 2.61 -6.36 5.10
CA THR A 97 3.19 -5.77 6.31
C THR A 97 3.17 -4.26 6.16
N PHE A 98 2.29 -3.59 6.89
CA PHE A 98 2.25 -2.13 6.96
C PHE A 98 3.35 -1.67 7.92
N CYS A 99 4.13 -0.68 7.50
CA CYS A 99 5.28 -0.15 8.23
C CYS A 99 4.99 1.28 8.67
N PHE A 100 5.40 1.62 9.89
CA PHE A 100 5.20 2.94 10.47
C PHE A 100 6.50 3.49 11.07
N SER A 101 6.68 4.81 11.06
CA SER A 101 7.88 5.48 11.59
C SER A 101 7.81 5.76 13.09
N ASP A 102 6.68 5.47 13.72
CA ASP A 102 6.42 5.61 15.15
C ASP A 102 6.13 4.25 15.82
N GLY A 103 6.03 4.27 17.15
CA GLY A 103 5.70 3.07 17.94
C GLY A 103 4.20 2.78 18.05
N ASP A 104 3.36 3.79 17.75
CA ASP A 104 1.92 3.76 17.96
C ASP A 104 1.12 3.58 16.65
N TYR A 105 1.82 3.21 15.57
CA TYR A 105 1.27 2.93 14.25
C TYR A 105 0.55 4.12 13.59
N GLN A 106 0.85 5.37 13.95
CA GLN A 106 0.19 6.55 13.39
C GLN A 106 0.89 7.08 12.14
N GLU A 107 2.21 7.03 12.10
CA GLU A 107 3.00 7.63 11.02
C GLU A 107 3.29 6.61 9.91
N PHE A 108 2.44 6.57 8.88
CA PHE A 108 2.60 5.62 7.77
C PHE A 108 3.95 5.80 7.04
N ALA A 109 4.77 4.75 7.02
CA ALA A 109 6.08 4.74 6.37
C ALA A 109 6.11 3.93 5.06
N GLY A 110 5.09 3.10 4.81
CA GLY A 110 4.97 2.27 3.62
C GLY A 110 4.47 0.86 3.93
N PHE A 111 4.72 -0.08 3.03
CA PHE A 111 4.32 -1.47 3.22
C PHE A 111 5.18 -2.44 2.41
N ASP A 112 5.17 -3.70 2.84
CA ASP A 112 5.83 -4.82 2.20
C ASP A 112 4.80 -5.87 1.75
N LEU A 113 4.98 -6.38 0.54
CA LEU A 113 4.15 -7.44 -0.03
C LEU A 113 4.94 -8.73 -0.11
N ASP A 114 4.43 -9.79 0.51
CA ASP A 114 4.99 -11.14 0.43
C ASP A 114 5.10 -11.56 -1.05
N GLY A 115 6.34 -11.80 -1.48
CA GLY A 115 6.68 -12.15 -2.86
C GLY A 115 6.06 -13.45 -3.34
N THR A 116 5.64 -14.35 -2.44
CA THR A 116 4.97 -15.63 -2.76
C THR A 116 3.47 -15.46 -2.97
N MET A 117 2.82 -14.52 -2.28
CA MET A 117 1.38 -14.32 -2.35
C MET A 117 0.97 -13.30 -3.43
N TYR A 118 1.73 -12.21 -3.56
CA TYR A 118 1.36 -11.06 -4.39
C TYR A 118 2.06 -11.04 -5.76
N HIS A 119 2.91 -12.03 -6.04
CA HIS A 119 3.62 -12.12 -7.32
C HIS A 119 2.70 -11.95 -8.52
N SER A 120 2.94 -10.91 -9.33
CA SER A 120 2.14 -10.66 -10.52
C SER A 120 2.89 -9.81 -11.53
N ALA A 121 2.53 -9.95 -12.81
CA ALA A 121 3.01 -9.07 -13.87
C ALA A 121 2.63 -7.59 -13.64
N PHE A 122 1.63 -7.33 -12.80
CA PHE A 122 1.26 -5.98 -12.38
C PHE A 122 2.34 -5.37 -11.47
N LEU A 123 2.69 -6.05 -10.38
CA LEU A 123 3.73 -5.57 -9.47
C LEU A 123 5.11 -5.51 -10.13
N GLN A 124 5.46 -6.51 -10.95
CA GLN A 124 6.73 -6.50 -11.69
C GLN A 124 6.91 -5.26 -12.58
N ARG A 125 5.81 -4.74 -13.16
CA ARG A 125 5.86 -3.52 -13.99
C ARG A 125 6.00 -2.26 -13.15
N LEU A 126 5.66 -2.32 -11.87
CA LEU A 126 5.73 -1.24 -10.90
C LEU A 126 7.04 -1.27 -10.09
N THR A 127 7.87 -2.30 -10.25
CA THR A 127 9.17 -2.38 -9.59
C THR A 127 10.19 -1.48 -10.31
N GLU A 128 11.00 -0.78 -9.53
CA GLU A 128 12.21 -0.11 -10.01
C GLU A 128 13.14 -1.13 -10.70
N LYS A 129 13.87 -0.69 -11.73
CA LYS A 129 14.80 -1.56 -12.46
C LYS A 129 16.14 -1.60 -11.76
#